data_AF-A0A6L7CUR8-F1
#
_entry.id   AF-A0A6L7CUR8-F1
#
_cell.length_a   1.000
_cell.length_b   1.000
_cell.length_c   1.000
_cell.angle_alpha   90.00
_cell.angle_beta   90.00
_cell.angle_gamma   90.00
#
_symmetry.space_group_name_H-M   'P 1'
#
loop_
_entity.id
_entity.type
_entity.pdbx_description
1 polymer ?
#
loop_
_entity_poly.entity_id
_entity_poly.type
_entity_poly.pdbx_seq_one_letter_code
_entity_poly.pdbx_strand_id
1 'polypeptide(L)'
;IRSVNREISVYSEYDEFLKLAHNPEMRFVFSNTTEAGISYHAGDKFDDAPAVSYPAKLTRLLFERFSHFNGALDKGWIIIPCELIDYNGDALRELVLRYAQEWALPEAFIQWLDQANSFCSTLVDRIVTGYPRDEVAKLEEELGYHDGFLDTAEHFYLFVIQGPKSLATELRLDKYPLNVLIVDDIKPYKERKVAILNGAHTALV
;
A
#
# COMPACT_ATOMS: atom_id res chain seq x y z
N ILE A 1 -13.27 11.59 8.72
CA ILE A 1 -12.05 10.73 8.88
C ILE A 1 -10.96 11.60 9.51
N ARG A 2 -10.16 11.09 10.46
CA ARG A 2 -9.09 11.87 11.16
C ARG A 2 -7.75 11.12 11.24
N SER A 3 -7.58 10.07 10.44
CA SER A 3 -6.40 9.21 10.46
C SER A 3 -5.26 9.72 9.57
N VAL A 4 -5.52 10.70 8.71
CA VAL A 4 -4.50 11.39 7.89
C VAL A 4 -4.10 12.67 8.61
N ASN A 5 -2.81 12.78 8.95
CA ASN A 5 -2.29 13.91 9.73
C ASN A 5 -1.32 14.79 8.94
N ARG A 6 -0.78 14.29 7.83
CA ARG A 6 0.23 14.97 7.02
C ARG A 6 0.19 14.44 5.59
N GLU A 7 0.33 15.34 4.63
CA GLU A 7 0.59 15.05 3.22
C GLU A 7 1.98 15.56 2.87
N ILE A 8 2.70 14.83 2.01
CA ILE A 8 4.03 15.22 1.51
C ILE A 8 4.04 15.00 0.01
N SER A 9 4.28 16.06 -0.75
CA SER A 9 4.46 15.94 -2.19
C SER A 9 5.90 15.53 -2.49
N VAL A 10 6.09 14.28 -2.91
CA VAL A 10 7.42 13.73 -3.22
C VAL A 10 8.18 14.50 -4.31
N TYR A 11 7.46 15.24 -5.18
CA TYR A 11 8.05 16.04 -6.25
C TYR A 11 8.58 17.40 -5.78
N SER A 12 8.04 17.96 -4.70
CA SER A 12 8.42 19.28 -4.17
C SER A 12 9.13 19.21 -2.82
N GLU A 13 8.96 18.11 -2.09
CA GLU A 13 9.41 17.93 -0.71
C GLU A 13 10.18 16.60 -0.56
N TYR A 14 11.06 16.30 -1.52
CA TYR A 14 11.75 15.01 -1.59
C TYR A 14 12.57 14.67 -0.33
N ASP A 15 13.25 15.65 0.25
CA ASP A 15 14.00 15.46 1.50
C ASP A 15 13.09 15.11 2.67
N GLU A 16 11.89 15.69 2.74
CA GLU A 16 10.90 15.36 3.77
C GLU A 16 10.33 13.96 3.57
N PHE A 17 10.14 13.53 2.32
CA PHE A 17 9.78 12.15 1.99
C PHE A 17 10.86 11.17 2.47
N LEU A 18 12.15 11.43 2.19
CA LEU A 18 13.24 10.55 2.65
C LEU A 18 13.34 10.50 4.17
N LYS A 19 13.11 11.62 4.88
CA LYS A 19 13.11 11.64 6.36
C LYS A 19 12.06 10.72 6.99
N LEU A 20 11.01 10.32 6.27
CA LEU A 20 10.06 9.31 6.76
C LEU A 20 10.77 7.99 7.13
N ALA A 21 11.83 7.63 6.39
CA ALA A 21 12.64 6.44 6.64
C ALA A 21 13.28 6.44 8.04
N HIS A 22 13.54 7.61 8.62
CA HIS A 22 14.24 7.77 9.90
C HIS A 22 13.31 7.65 11.10
N ASN A 23 11.98 7.62 10.91
CA ASN A 23 11.04 7.48 12.02
C ASN A 23 11.09 6.05 12.60
N PRO A 24 11.55 5.85 13.85
CA PRO A 24 11.67 4.51 14.43
C PRO A 24 10.30 3.86 14.71
N GLU A 25 9.25 4.67 14.90
CA GLU A 25 7.89 4.23 15.22
C GLU A 25 7.08 3.86 13.97
N MET A 26 7.56 4.18 12.78
CA MET A 26 6.86 3.83 11.54
C MET A 26 6.98 2.31 11.33
N ARG A 27 5.82 1.63 11.29
CA ARG A 27 5.73 0.16 11.16
C ARG A 27 5.15 -0.30 9.82
N PHE A 28 4.25 0.49 9.23
CA PHE A 28 3.48 0.11 8.05
C PHE A 28 3.70 1.06 6.89
N VAL A 29 3.73 0.50 5.67
CA VAL A 29 3.68 1.23 4.42
C VAL A 29 2.51 0.68 3.61
N PHE A 30 1.48 1.49 3.41
CA PHE A 30 0.36 1.16 2.52
C PHE A 30 0.57 1.88 1.18
N SER A 31 0.20 1.24 0.08
CA SER A 31 0.18 1.88 -1.24
C SER A 31 -1.12 1.63 -1.99
N ASN A 32 -1.51 2.63 -2.78
CA ASN A 32 -2.51 2.48 -3.82
C ASN A 32 -2.15 3.40 -4.97
N THR A 33 -1.41 2.87 -5.93
CA THR A 33 -0.83 3.59 -7.06
C THR A 33 -1.49 3.23 -8.39
N THR A 34 -2.73 2.72 -8.35
CA THR A 34 -3.43 2.07 -9.47
C THR A 34 -2.77 0.76 -9.93
N GLU A 35 -3.44 0.01 -10.80
CA GLU A 35 -2.96 -1.25 -11.36
C GLU A 35 -1.66 -1.07 -12.16
N ALA A 36 -1.44 0.12 -12.73
CA ALA A 36 -0.23 0.45 -13.47
C ALA A 36 0.94 0.88 -12.56
N GLY A 37 0.70 1.10 -11.27
CA GLY A 37 1.68 1.69 -10.36
C GLY A 37 2.78 0.73 -9.91
N ILE A 38 2.47 -0.57 -9.76
CA ILE A 38 3.48 -1.61 -9.53
C ILE A 38 4.03 -2.04 -10.90
N SER A 39 4.95 -1.24 -11.42
CA SER A 39 5.58 -1.47 -12.72
C SER A 39 7.05 -1.06 -12.70
N TYR A 40 7.82 -1.70 -13.58
CA TYR A 40 9.23 -1.39 -13.77
C TYR A 40 9.42 -0.24 -14.78
N HIS A 41 10.37 0.64 -14.51
CA HIS A 41 10.79 1.71 -15.40
C HIS A 41 12.32 1.70 -15.54
N ALA A 42 12.80 1.35 -16.74
CA ALA A 42 14.23 1.14 -17.00
C ALA A 42 15.10 2.41 -16.84
N GLY A 43 14.49 3.59 -16.89
CA GLY A 43 15.19 4.86 -16.73
C GLY A 43 15.44 5.29 -15.29
N ASP A 44 14.83 4.60 -14.31
CA ASP A 44 14.94 4.97 -12.89
C ASP A 44 16.35 4.69 -12.36
N LYS A 45 16.93 5.70 -11.72
CA LYS A 45 18.26 5.68 -11.11
C LYS A 45 18.19 5.90 -9.61
N PHE A 46 19.23 5.44 -8.93
CA PHE A 46 19.34 5.58 -7.47
C PHE A 46 19.31 7.04 -6.99
N ASP A 47 19.89 7.95 -7.76
CA ASP A 47 20.01 9.38 -7.46
C ASP A 47 18.82 10.22 -7.93
N ASP A 48 17.80 9.60 -8.53
CA ASP A 48 16.57 10.30 -8.91
C ASP A 48 15.82 10.83 -7.69
N ALA A 49 15.25 12.02 -7.83
CA ALA A 49 14.62 12.79 -6.75
C ALA A 49 13.34 13.50 -7.23
N PRO A 50 12.22 12.79 -7.43
CA PRO A 50 12.05 11.34 -7.27
C PRO A 50 12.27 10.54 -8.56
N ALA A 51 12.43 9.22 -8.41
CA ALA A 51 12.28 8.26 -9.50
C ALA A 51 10.87 8.33 -10.14
N VAL A 52 10.67 7.72 -11.30
CA VAL A 52 9.35 7.71 -11.96
C VAL A 52 8.44 6.68 -11.30
N SER A 53 8.89 5.43 -11.22
CA SER A 53 8.05 4.31 -10.75
C SER A 53 7.89 4.29 -9.22
N TYR A 54 6.76 3.76 -8.76
CA TYR A 54 6.54 3.57 -7.32
C TYR A 54 7.52 2.57 -6.67
N PRO A 55 7.80 1.39 -7.27
CA PRO A 55 8.76 0.46 -6.68
C PRO A 55 10.16 1.07 -6.54
N ALA A 56 10.62 1.92 -7.48
CA ALA A 56 11.89 2.63 -7.33
C ALA A 56 11.89 3.62 -6.14
N LYS A 57 10.82 4.42 -6.00
CA LYS A 57 10.65 5.32 -4.83
C LYS A 57 10.70 4.55 -3.52
N LEU A 58 10.03 3.39 -3.45
CA LEU A 58 10.03 2.52 -2.29
C LEU A 58 11.42 1.93 -2.02
N THR A 59 12.13 1.44 -3.04
CA THR A 59 13.50 0.93 -2.90
C THR A 59 14.42 1.98 -2.31
N ARG A 60 14.36 3.23 -2.82
CA ARG A 60 15.18 4.33 -2.30
C ARG A 60 14.87 4.66 -0.84
N LEU A 61 13.59 4.62 -0.45
CA LEU A 61 13.14 4.87 0.93
C LEU A 61 13.54 3.73 1.89
N LEU A 62 13.43 2.47 1.45
CA LEU A 62 13.89 1.30 2.20
C LEU A 62 15.39 1.31 2.40
N PHE A 63 16.16 1.70 1.37
CA PHE A 63 17.61 1.82 1.48
C PHE A 63 18.04 2.94 2.44
N GLU A 64 17.33 4.08 2.42
CA GLU A 64 17.52 5.16 3.38
C GLU A 64 17.33 4.65 4.82
N ARG A 65 16.26 3.88 5.04
CA ARG A 65 15.95 3.31 6.34
C ARG A 65 16.99 2.30 6.81
N PHE A 66 17.36 1.38 5.93
CA PHE A 66 18.42 0.40 6.17
C PHE A 66 19.70 1.10 6.60
N SER A 67 20.11 2.14 5.87
CA SER A 67 21.33 2.89 6.14
C SER A 67 21.24 3.64 7.47
N HIS A 68 20.11 4.30 7.75
CA HIS A 68 19.90 5.04 9.00
C HIS A 68 19.97 4.15 10.25
N PHE A 69 19.37 2.96 10.18
CA PHE A 69 19.33 2.02 11.31
C PHE A 69 20.42 0.93 11.24
N ASN A 70 21.43 1.09 10.39
CA ASN A 70 22.52 0.11 10.21
C ASN A 70 22.02 -1.33 10.01
N GLY A 71 20.93 -1.52 9.26
CA GLY A 71 20.36 -2.85 8.99
C GLY A 71 19.74 -3.55 10.18
N ALA A 72 19.31 -2.83 11.22
CA ALA A 72 18.62 -3.43 12.37
C ALA A 72 17.35 -4.19 11.95
N LEU A 73 17.23 -5.46 12.36
CA LEU A 73 16.12 -6.34 11.93
C LEU A 73 14.76 -5.94 12.53
N ASP A 74 14.74 -5.30 13.69
CA ASP A 74 13.51 -4.76 14.30
C ASP A 74 13.01 -3.49 13.61
N LYS A 75 13.78 -2.95 12.65
CA LYS A 75 13.46 -1.73 11.92
C LYS A 75 12.90 -1.97 10.54
N GLY A 76 12.72 -3.20 10.07
CA GLY A 76 12.00 -3.42 8.80
C GLY A 76 10.51 -3.03 8.88
N TRP A 77 9.90 -2.83 7.73
CA TRP A 77 8.50 -2.43 7.57
C TRP A 77 7.61 -3.57 7.10
N ILE A 78 6.33 -3.42 7.40
CA ILE A 78 5.25 -4.22 6.86
C ILE A 78 4.63 -3.43 5.72
N ILE A 79 4.82 -3.93 4.50
CA ILE A 79 4.47 -3.29 3.24
C ILE A 79 3.20 -3.96 2.73
N ILE A 80 2.14 -3.17 2.57
CA ILE A 80 0.78 -3.61 2.28
C ILE A 80 0.29 -2.87 1.04
N PRO A 81 0.65 -3.33 -0.17
CA PRO A 81 0.10 -2.80 -1.40
C PRO A 81 -1.40 -3.09 -1.49
N CYS A 82 -2.18 -2.15 -2.00
CA CYS A 82 -3.63 -2.25 -2.22
C CYS A 82 -4.00 -2.12 -3.70
N GLU A 83 -3.01 -2.12 -4.59
CA GLU A 83 -3.22 -2.14 -6.04
C GLU A 83 -3.94 -3.42 -6.49
N LEU A 84 -4.87 -3.29 -7.44
CA LEU A 84 -5.74 -4.39 -7.91
C LEU A 84 -5.06 -5.32 -8.92
N ILE A 85 -3.89 -5.86 -8.55
CA ILE A 85 -3.16 -6.86 -9.33
C ILE A 85 -3.01 -8.17 -8.56
N ASP A 86 -2.63 -9.22 -9.28
CA ASP A 86 -2.36 -10.52 -8.66
C ASP A 86 -1.06 -10.53 -7.87
N TYR A 87 -1.13 -11.13 -6.68
CA TYR A 87 -0.02 -11.22 -5.73
C TYR A 87 0.78 -9.91 -5.62
N ASN A 88 0.07 -8.79 -5.43
CA ASN A 88 0.64 -7.43 -5.46
C ASN A 88 1.81 -7.22 -4.48
N GLY A 89 1.81 -7.91 -3.33
CA GLY A 89 2.94 -7.95 -2.39
C GLY A 89 4.18 -8.60 -3.00
N ASP A 90 4.00 -9.78 -3.59
CA ASP A 90 5.09 -10.53 -4.22
C ASP A 90 5.64 -9.80 -5.45
N ALA A 91 4.75 -9.25 -6.28
CA ALA A 91 5.12 -8.45 -7.45
C ALA A 91 5.91 -7.18 -7.06
N LEU A 92 5.48 -6.48 -6.00
CA LEU A 92 6.21 -5.32 -5.49
C LEU A 92 7.58 -5.71 -4.94
N ARG A 93 7.68 -6.81 -4.18
CA ARG A 93 8.96 -7.33 -3.67
C ARG A 93 9.93 -7.64 -4.80
N GLU A 94 9.47 -8.32 -5.85
CA GLU A 94 10.29 -8.65 -7.02
C GLU A 94 10.89 -7.40 -7.67
N LEU A 95 10.08 -6.36 -7.87
CA LEU A 95 10.55 -5.10 -8.45
C LEU A 95 11.50 -4.34 -7.52
N VAL A 96 11.27 -4.35 -6.21
CA VAL A 96 12.20 -3.75 -5.24
C VAL A 96 13.55 -4.45 -5.27
N LEU A 97 13.57 -5.79 -5.27
CA LEU A 97 14.79 -6.59 -5.37
C LEU A 97 15.52 -6.34 -6.69
N ARG A 98 14.78 -6.24 -7.80
CA ARG A 98 15.33 -5.90 -9.11
C ARG A 98 16.06 -4.56 -9.09
N TYR A 99 15.42 -3.51 -8.57
CA TYR A 99 16.08 -2.19 -8.46
C TYR A 99 17.29 -2.24 -7.53
N ALA A 100 17.21 -2.97 -6.41
CA ALA A 100 18.35 -3.13 -5.51
C ALA A 100 19.57 -3.76 -6.21
N GLN A 101 19.34 -4.75 -7.08
CA GLN A 101 20.38 -5.37 -7.90
C GLN A 101 20.91 -4.43 -8.99
N GLU A 102 20.02 -3.79 -9.76
CA GLU A 102 20.40 -2.89 -10.86
C GLU A 102 21.19 -1.67 -10.36
N TRP A 103 20.85 -1.15 -9.18
CA TRP A 103 21.56 -0.05 -8.54
C TRP A 103 22.79 -0.49 -7.75
N ALA A 104 23.16 -1.78 -7.80
CA ALA A 104 24.28 -2.37 -7.09
C ALA A 104 24.30 -2.04 -5.58
N LEU A 105 23.12 -2.08 -4.94
CA LEU A 105 23.01 -1.86 -3.50
C LEU A 105 23.71 -3.01 -2.74
N PRO A 106 24.22 -2.76 -1.51
CA PRO A 106 24.96 -3.76 -0.75
C PRO A 106 24.16 -5.05 -0.54
N GLU A 107 24.84 -6.19 -0.59
CA GLU A 107 24.23 -7.51 -0.30
C GLU A 107 23.53 -7.55 1.06
N ALA A 108 24.07 -6.84 2.05
CA ALA A 108 23.45 -6.71 3.38
C ALA A 108 22.06 -6.05 3.32
N PHE A 109 21.80 -5.14 2.37
CA PHE A 109 20.49 -4.55 2.17
C PHE A 109 19.50 -5.57 1.59
N ILE A 110 19.94 -6.39 0.62
CA ILE A 110 19.12 -7.46 0.02
C ILE A 110 18.71 -8.47 1.10
N GLN A 111 19.64 -8.89 1.94
CA GLN A 111 19.37 -9.79 3.06
C GLN A 111 18.41 -9.16 4.08
N TRP A 112 18.57 -7.87 4.36
CA TRP A 112 17.68 -7.13 5.26
C TRP A 112 16.26 -6.99 4.69
N LEU A 113 16.10 -6.81 3.38
CA LEU A 113 14.79 -6.80 2.72
C LEU A 113 14.03 -8.10 3.01
N ASP A 114 14.70 -9.24 2.93
CA ASP A 114 14.06 -10.55 3.13
C ASP A 114 13.83 -10.89 4.61
N GLN A 115 14.71 -10.47 5.50
CA GLN A 115 14.68 -10.88 6.92
C GLN A 115 13.88 -9.92 7.81
N ALA A 116 13.89 -8.62 7.50
CA ALA A 116 13.31 -7.59 8.36
C ALA A 116 11.96 -7.09 7.86
N ASN A 117 11.66 -7.22 6.56
CA ASN A 117 10.47 -6.65 5.94
C ASN A 117 9.46 -7.74 5.57
N SER A 118 8.19 -7.35 5.49
CA SER A 118 7.12 -8.23 5.02
C SER A 118 6.38 -7.54 3.89
N PHE A 119 6.27 -8.21 2.74
CA PHE A 119 5.46 -7.76 1.62
C PHE A 119 4.18 -8.60 1.60
N CYS A 120 3.06 -7.98 1.99
CA CYS A 120 1.81 -8.68 2.19
C CYS A 120 0.89 -8.50 0.98
N SER A 121 0.64 -9.58 0.24
CA SER A 121 -0.33 -9.54 -0.86
C SER A 121 -1.75 -9.31 -0.33
N THR A 122 -2.55 -8.51 -1.04
CA THR A 122 -3.89 -8.12 -0.57
C THR A 122 -5.00 -8.32 -1.61
N LEU A 123 -6.23 -8.31 -1.09
CA LEU A 123 -7.48 -8.21 -1.84
C LEU A 123 -8.27 -7.12 -1.13
N VAL A 124 -8.51 -6.03 -1.83
CA VAL A 124 -9.38 -4.95 -1.38
C VAL A 124 -10.68 -4.98 -2.19
N ASP A 125 -11.79 -4.71 -1.51
CA ASP A 125 -13.10 -4.61 -2.16
C ASP A 125 -13.95 -3.58 -1.46
N ARG A 126 -14.20 -2.47 -2.16
CA ARG A 126 -15.14 -1.42 -1.77
C ARG A 126 -15.32 -0.51 -2.98
N ILE A 127 -16.56 -0.32 -3.41
CA ILE A 127 -16.87 0.71 -4.40
C ILE A 127 -16.75 2.08 -3.74
N VAL A 128 -15.85 2.88 -4.27
CA VAL A 128 -15.63 4.28 -3.92
C VAL A 128 -15.83 5.10 -5.18
N THR A 129 -16.83 5.96 -5.17
CA THR A 129 -17.08 6.92 -6.24
C THR A 129 -16.41 8.23 -5.88
N GLY A 130 -15.63 8.79 -6.82
CA GLY A 130 -14.95 10.07 -6.58
C GLY A 130 -15.92 11.22 -6.27
N TYR A 131 -15.34 12.40 -6.05
CA TYR A 131 -16.07 13.60 -5.59
C TYR A 131 -17.47 13.76 -6.20
N PRO A 132 -18.54 13.79 -5.37
CA PRO A 132 -19.93 13.70 -5.83
C PRO A 132 -20.44 15.05 -6.37
N ARG A 133 -19.93 15.48 -7.53
CA ARG A 133 -20.15 16.83 -8.10
C ARG A 133 -21.62 17.23 -8.19
N ASP A 134 -22.50 16.28 -8.52
CA ASP A 134 -23.92 16.53 -8.73
C ASP A 134 -24.73 16.58 -7.41
N GLU A 135 -24.17 16.08 -6.31
CA GLU A 135 -24.86 15.95 -5.02
C GLU A 135 -24.23 16.79 -3.91
N VAL A 136 -23.02 17.32 -4.12
CA VAL A 136 -22.21 17.92 -3.05
C VAL A 136 -22.90 19.09 -2.34
N ALA A 137 -23.62 19.96 -3.08
CA ALA A 137 -24.32 21.09 -2.46
C ALA A 137 -25.36 20.62 -1.43
N LYS A 138 -26.08 19.53 -1.73
CA LYS A 138 -27.05 18.93 -0.82
C LYS A 138 -26.37 18.24 0.36
N LEU A 139 -25.29 17.50 0.10
CA LEU A 139 -24.52 16.81 1.13
C LEU A 139 -23.90 17.81 2.13
N GLU A 140 -23.36 18.93 1.66
CA GLU A 140 -22.79 19.98 2.51
C GLU A 140 -23.86 20.70 3.34
N GLU A 141 -25.07 20.91 2.81
CA GLU A 141 -26.20 21.42 3.57
C GLU A 141 -26.60 20.46 4.71
N GLU A 142 -26.70 19.16 4.43
CA GLU A 142 -27.02 18.13 5.43
C GLU A 142 -25.91 17.99 6.50
N LEU A 143 -24.65 18.08 6.09
CA LEU A 143 -23.49 17.93 6.97
C LEU A 143 -23.16 19.21 7.75
N GLY A 144 -23.56 20.38 7.26
CA GLY A 144 -23.33 21.68 7.88
C GLY A 144 -21.91 22.23 7.73
N TYR A 145 -21.13 21.71 6.78
CA TYR A 145 -19.80 22.22 6.45
C TYR A 145 -19.44 21.99 4.97
N HIS A 146 -18.53 22.82 4.45
CA HIS A 146 -17.94 22.65 3.13
C HIS A 146 -16.76 21.68 3.20
N ASP A 147 -16.69 20.72 2.26
CA ASP A 147 -15.61 19.73 2.18
C ASP A 147 -15.10 19.59 0.73
N GLY A 148 -13.92 20.13 0.48
CA GLY A 148 -13.24 20.02 -0.82
C GLY A 148 -12.70 18.62 -1.13
N PHE A 149 -12.70 17.70 -0.16
CA PHE A 149 -12.21 16.32 -0.28
C PHE A 149 -13.30 15.29 0.00
N LEU A 150 -14.58 15.68 -0.14
CA LEU A 150 -15.70 14.78 0.02
C LEU A 150 -15.60 13.59 -0.94
N ASP A 151 -15.82 12.40 -0.41
CA ASP A 151 -15.79 11.15 -1.16
C ASP A 151 -16.97 10.29 -0.73
N THR A 152 -17.52 9.49 -1.65
CA THR A 152 -18.67 8.64 -1.39
C THR A 152 -18.31 7.19 -1.67
N ALA A 153 -18.80 6.30 -0.82
CA ALA A 153 -18.51 4.88 -0.95
C ALA A 153 -19.69 4.06 -0.47
N GLU A 154 -19.78 2.84 -0.98
CA GLU A 154 -20.77 1.90 -0.45
C GLU A 154 -20.46 1.51 1.01
N HIS A 155 -21.46 0.90 1.65
CA HIS A 155 -21.32 0.41 3.02
C HIS A 155 -20.48 -0.86 3.10
N PHE A 156 -20.57 -1.74 2.10
CA PHE A 156 -19.77 -2.96 2.05
C PHE A 156 -18.28 -2.63 1.94
N TYR A 157 -17.46 -3.40 2.63
CA TYR A 157 -16.03 -3.43 2.41
C TYR A 157 -15.48 -4.80 2.79
N LEU A 158 -14.40 -5.23 2.13
CA LEU A 158 -13.61 -6.40 2.49
C LEU A 158 -12.13 -6.07 2.30
N PHE A 159 -11.31 -6.45 3.28
CA PHE A 159 -9.86 -6.35 3.17
C PHE A 159 -9.20 -7.65 3.62
N VAL A 160 -8.63 -8.39 2.67
CA VAL A 160 -7.89 -9.62 2.95
C VAL A 160 -6.40 -9.35 2.80
N ILE A 161 -5.61 -9.75 3.79
CA ILE A 161 -4.17 -9.57 3.83
C ILE A 161 -3.52 -10.95 4.00
N GLN A 162 -2.71 -11.36 3.03
CA GLN A 162 -1.84 -12.52 3.13
C GLN A 162 -0.57 -12.12 3.87
N GLY A 163 -0.35 -12.67 5.06
CA GLY A 163 0.78 -12.27 5.90
C GLY A 163 0.79 -12.94 7.26
N PRO A 164 1.79 -12.61 8.11
CA PRO A 164 1.93 -13.24 9.41
C PRO A 164 0.73 -12.94 10.33
N LYS A 165 0.33 -13.93 11.12
CA LYS A 165 -0.81 -13.80 12.06
C LYS A 165 -0.62 -12.68 13.09
N SER A 166 0.63 -12.27 13.35
CA SER A 166 0.95 -11.12 14.21
C SER A 166 0.31 -9.81 13.73
N LEU A 167 0.02 -9.69 12.43
CA LEU A 167 -0.66 -8.53 11.85
C LEU A 167 -2.00 -8.23 12.51
N ALA A 168 -2.76 -9.25 12.91
CA ALA A 168 -4.05 -9.05 13.56
C ALA A 168 -3.89 -8.22 14.85
N THR A 169 -2.85 -8.50 15.63
CA THR A 169 -2.52 -7.76 16.85
C THR A 169 -1.95 -6.38 16.55
N GLU A 170 -1.01 -6.25 15.59
CA GLU A 170 -0.41 -4.96 15.25
C GLU A 170 -1.43 -3.96 14.68
N LEU A 171 -2.39 -4.46 13.88
CA LEU A 171 -3.51 -3.69 13.34
C LEU A 171 -4.69 -3.58 14.31
N ARG A 172 -4.61 -4.19 15.50
CA ARG A 172 -5.64 -4.14 16.57
C ARG A 172 -7.01 -4.63 16.10
N LEU A 173 -7.03 -5.65 15.23
CA LEU A 173 -8.26 -6.21 14.66
C LEU A 173 -9.09 -6.95 15.71
N ASP A 174 -8.49 -7.36 16.82
CA ASP A 174 -9.16 -7.96 17.97
C ASP A 174 -10.08 -6.98 18.72
N LYS A 175 -9.83 -5.67 18.58
CA LYS A 175 -10.57 -4.63 19.31
C LYS A 175 -11.84 -4.17 18.63
N TYR A 176 -12.01 -4.48 17.35
CA TYR A 176 -13.10 -3.97 16.53
C TYR A 176 -13.61 -5.03 15.56
N PRO A 177 -14.93 -5.13 15.33
CA PRO A 177 -15.51 -6.11 14.41
C PRO A 177 -15.37 -5.64 12.95
N LEU A 178 -14.12 -5.49 12.48
CA LEU A 178 -13.83 -5.03 11.12
C LEU A 178 -13.85 -6.21 10.14
N ASN A 179 -14.30 -5.98 8.90
CA ASN A 179 -14.22 -6.97 7.83
C ASN A 179 -12.82 -7.04 7.20
N VAL A 180 -11.82 -7.31 8.06
CA VAL A 180 -10.41 -7.45 7.71
C VAL A 180 -9.95 -8.86 8.07
N LEU A 181 -9.42 -9.61 7.11
CA LEU A 181 -9.01 -11.00 7.28
C LEU A 181 -7.50 -11.14 7.09
N ILE A 182 -6.81 -11.72 8.06
CA ILE A 182 -5.42 -12.15 7.92
C ILE A 182 -5.42 -13.64 7.55
N VAL A 183 -4.80 -13.99 6.42
CA VAL A 183 -4.87 -15.33 5.85
C VAL A 183 -3.48 -15.84 5.46
N ASP A 184 -3.36 -17.16 5.39
CA ASP A 184 -2.11 -17.81 4.94
C ASP A 184 -2.04 -17.86 3.40
N ASP A 185 -3.19 -17.94 2.70
CA ASP A 185 -3.31 -17.91 1.23
C ASP A 185 -4.53 -17.07 0.80
N ILE A 186 -4.31 -16.09 -0.08
CA ILE A 186 -5.33 -15.19 -0.58
C ILE A 186 -6.12 -15.74 -1.77
N LYS A 187 -5.57 -16.74 -2.46
CA LYS A 187 -6.13 -17.31 -3.69
C LYS A 187 -7.62 -17.68 -3.58
N PRO A 188 -8.10 -18.37 -2.53
CA PRO A 188 -9.51 -18.76 -2.43
C PRO A 188 -10.47 -17.57 -2.34
N TYR A 189 -10.02 -16.45 -1.77
CA TYR A 189 -10.83 -15.24 -1.62
C TYR A 189 -10.95 -14.49 -2.95
N LYS A 190 -9.86 -14.45 -3.73
CA LYS A 190 -9.87 -13.88 -5.08
C LYS A 190 -10.77 -14.68 -6.01
N GLU A 191 -10.61 -16.01 -6.03
CA GLU A 191 -11.44 -16.90 -6.86
C GLU A 191 -12.92 -16.76 -6.53
N ARG A 192 -13.27 -16.64 -5.24
CA ARG A 192 -14.66 -16.40 -4.80
C ARG A 192 -15.20 -15.06 -5.29
N LYS A 193 -14.43 -13.97 -5.20
CA LYS A 193 -14.83 -12.65 -5.70
C LYS A 193 -15.10 -12.72 -7.21
N VAL A 194 -14.17 -13.27 -7.98
CA VAL A 194 -14.30 -13.41 -9.44
C VAL A 194 -15.48 -14.31 -9.80
N ALA A 195 -15.65 -15.45 -9.15
CA ALA A 195 -16.74 -16.39 -9.44
C ALA A 195 -18.11 -15.81 -9.11
N ILE A 196 -18.26 -15.11 -7.97
CA ILE A 196 -19.53 -14.49 -7.58
C ILE A 196 -19.87 -13.33 -8.51
N LEU A 197 -18.90 -12.45 -8.80
CA LEU A 197 -19.13 -11.32 -9.71
C LEU A 197 -19.45 -11.81 -11.13
N ASN A 198 -18.62 -12.69 -11.71
CA ASN A 198 -18.85 -13.22 -13.04
C ASN A 198 -20.13 -14.04 -13.12
N GLY A 199 -20.46 -14.78 -12.05
CA GLY A 199 -21.72 -15.53 -11.94
C GLY A 199 -22.94 -14.62 -11.88
N ALA A 200 -22.89 -13.54 -11.10
CA ALA A 200 -23.95 -12.55 -11.02
C ALA A 200 -24.12 -11.79 -12.34
N HIS A 201 -23.02 -11.38 -12.99
CA HIS A 201 -23.06 -10.77 -14.32
C HIS A 201 -23.64 -11.71 -15.38
N THR A 202 -23.28 -13.00 -15.37
CA THR A 202 -23.83 -13.99 -16.32
C THR A 202 -25.31 -14.30 -16.04
N ALA A 203 -25.75 -14.23 -14.78
CA ALA A 203 -27.15 -14.47 -14.42
C ALA A 203 -28.07 -13.26 -14.66
N LEU A 204 -27.50 -12.06 -14.83
CA LEU A 204 -28.24 -10.80 -15.03
C LEU A 204 -28.25 -10.32 -16.50
N VAL A 205 -27.66 -11.09 -17.43
CA VAL A 205 -27.71 -10.86 -18.89
C VAL A 205 -28.66 -11.85 -19.56
#